data_AF-A0A828RS19-F1
#
_entry.id   AF-A0A828RS19-F1
#
_cell.length_a   1.000
_cell.length_b   1.000
_cell.length_c   1.000
_cell.angle_alpha   90.00
_cell.angle_beta   90.00
_cell.angle_gamma   90.00
#
_symmetry.space_group_name_H-M   'P 1'
#
loop_
_entity.id
_entity.type
_entity.pdbx_description
1 polymer ?
#
loop_
_entity_poly.entity_id
_entity_poly.type
_entity_poly.pdbx_seq_one_letter_code
_entity_poly.pdbx_strand_id
1 'polypeptide(L)' 'LISPELQTAFQTFKTYQSYIENTLTTPYTNGPIEGINNKIKVIKRIAFGYRSFYHFKSRILMIQNLTKPKTKILAA' A
#
# COMPACT_ATOMS: atom_id res chain seq x y z
N LEU A 1 -21.88 3.08 29.70
CA LEU A 1 -20.95 1.92 29.74
C LEU A 1 -20.62 1.56 28.30
N ILE A 2 -19.35 1.48 27.94
CA ILE A 2 -18.92 1.05 26.60
C ILE A 2 -19.10 -0.47 26.53
N SER A 3 -19.63 -0.99 25.42
CA SER A 3 -19.81 -2.43 25.28
C SER A 3 -18.46 -3.15 25.25
N PRO A 4 -18.34 -4.39 25.78
CA PRO A 4 -17.08 -5.12 25.80
C PRO A 4 -16.43 -5.26 24.40
N GLU A 5 -17.26 -5.37 23.36
CA GLU A 5 -16.83 -5.50 21.96
C GLU A 5 -16.15 -4.22 21.44
N LEU A 6 -16.56 -3.05 21.95
CA LEU A 6 -16.02 -1.75 21.55
C LEU A 6 -14.85 -1.29 22.42
N GLN A 7 -14.58 -1.99 23.52
CA GLN A 7 -13.56 -1.59 24.49
C GLN A 7 -12.16 -1.54 23.84
N THR A 8 -11.83 -2.52 22.99
CA THR A 8 -10.56 -2.56 22.25
C THR A 8 -10.45 -1.44 21.22
N ALA A 9 -11.53 -1.17 20.48
CA ALA A 9 -11.56 -0.06 19.51
C ALA A 9 -11.36 1.28 20.21
N PHE A 10 -12.03 1.48 21.35
CA PHE A 10 -11.90 2.70 22.14
C PHE A 10 -10.50 2.88 22.71
N GLN A 11 -9.87 1.81 23.21
CA GLN A 11 -8.49 1.87 23.67
C GLN A 11 -7.53 2.20 22.53
N THR A 12 -7.79 1.67 21.32
CA THR A 12 -7.01 2.00 20.12
C THR A 12 -7.14 3.48 19.76
N PHE A 13 -8.35 4.05 19.77
CA PHE A 13 -8.56 5.48 19.51
C PHE A 13 -7.81 6.35 20.52
N LYS A 14 -7.84 6.00 21.81
CA LYS A 14 -7.07 6.72 22.83
C LYS A 14 -5.57 6.66 22.57
N THR A 15 -5.03 5.48 22.25
CA THR A 15 -3.60 5.30 21.97
C THR A 15 -3.14 6.11 20.76
N TYR A 16 -3.97 6.21 19.71
CA TYR A 16 -3.61 6.88 18.46
C TYR A 16 -4.23 8.28 18.28
N GLN A 17 -4.75 8.88 19.36
CA GLN A 17 -5.49 10.14 19.30
C GLN A 17 -4.70 11.26 18.60
N SER A 18 -3.43 11.43 18.93
CA SER A 18 -2.56 12.46 18.32
C SER A 18 -2.42 12.30 16.79
N TYR A 19 -2.35 11.06 16.30
CA TYR A 19 -2.28 10.80 14.85
C TYR A 19 -3.61 11.08 14.15
N ILE A 20 -4.73 10.83 14.82
CA ILE A 20 -6.07 11.14 14.32
C ILE A 20 -6.22 12.66 14.21
N GLU A 21 -5.82 13.42 15.23
CA GLU A 21 -5.81 14.88 15.22
C GLU A 21 -4.91 15.44 14.11
N ASN A 22 -3.71 14.87 13.92
CA ASN A 22 -2.81 15.23 12.81
C ASN A 22 -3.45 14.98 11.43
N THR A 23 -4.24 13.92 11.29
CA THR A 23 -4.92 13.61 10.02
C THR A 23 -6.00 14.65 9.68
N LEU A 24 -6.65 15.23 10.69
CA LEU A 24 -7.69 16.25 10.50
C LEU A 24 -7.13 17.65 10.25
N THR A 25 -5.92 17.92 10.75
CA THR A 25 -5.29 19.24 10.70
C THR A 25 -4.32 19.42 9.54
N THR A 26 -3.72 18.32 9.06
CA THR A 26 -2.75 18.37 7.96
C THR A 26 -3.42 18.16 6.59
N PRO A 27 -2.88 18.74 5.51
CA PRO A 27 -3.40 18.51 4.15
C PRO A 27 -2.99 17.15 3.57
N TYR A 28 -2.21 16.35 4.30
CA TYR A 28 -1.70 15.08 3.83
C TYR A 28 -2.74 13.98 4.03
N THR A 29 -2.95 13.16 2.99
CA THR A 29 -3.87 12.03 3.05
C THR A 29 -3.13 10.73 2.74
N ASN A 30 -3.58 9.64 3.35
CA ASN A 30 -3.06 8.30 3.04
C ASN A 30 -3.61 7.72 1.73
N GLY A 31 -4.54 8.41 1.06
CA GLY A 31 -5.23 7.94 -0.14
C GLY A 31 -4.31 7.45 -1.26
N PRO A 32 -3.25 8.19 -1.64
CA PRO A 32 -2.29 7.72 -2.64
C PRO A 32 -1.57 6.42 -2.23
N ILE A 33 -1.17 6.31 -0.96
CA ILE A 33 -0.49 5.12 -0.42
C ILE A 33 -1.43 3.93 -0.41
N GLU A 34 -2.68 4.12 0.01
CA GLU A 34 -3.73 3.10 -0.01
C GLU A 34 -4.04 2.64 -1.44
N GLY A 35 -4.11 3.56 -2.39
CA GLY A 35 -4.30 3.27 -3.81
C GLY A 35 -3.17 2.42 -4.39
N ILE A 36 -1.92 2.73 -4.05
CA ILE A 36 -0.75 1.92 -4.43
C ILE A 36 -0.84 0.52 -3.81
N ASN A 37 -1.13 0.43 -2.50
CA ASN A 37 -1.27 -0.85 -1.80
C ASN A 37 -2.38 -1.72 -2.38
N ASN A 38 -3.52 -1.12 -2.77
CA ASN A 38 -4.60 -1.84 -3.44
C ASN A 38 -4.17 -2.38 -4.81
N LYS A 39 -3.52 -1.56 -5.64
CA LYS A 39 -2.97 -2.02 -6.94
C LYS A 39 -2.00 -3.20 -6.77
N ILE A 40 -1.10 -3.14 -5.78
CA ILE A 40 -0.17 -4.23 -5.46
C ILE A 40 -0.92 -5.51 -5.07
N LYS A 41 -1.95 -5.39 -4.21
CA LYS A 41 -2.80 -6.53 -3.81
C LYS A 41 -3.52 -7.14 -5.01
N VAL A 42 -4.04 -6.33 -5.93
CA VAL A 42 -4.65 -6.78 -7.19
C VAL A 42 -3.65 -7.54 -8.04
N ILE A 43 -2.45 -6.99 -8.27
CA ILE A 43 -1.38 -7.65 -9.05
C ILE A 43 -1.03 -9.02 -8.46
N LYS A 44 -0.91 -9.11 -7.13
CA LYS A 44 -0.65 -10.39 -6.44
C LYS A 44 -1.76 -11.41 -6.68
N ARG A 45 -3.03 -10.98 -6.64
CA ARG A 45 -4.21 -11.84 -6.82
C ARG A 45 -4.32 -12.37 -8.25
N ILE A 46 -4.18 -11.49 -9.26
CA ILE A 46 -4.30 -11.88 -10.67
C ILE A 46 -3.17 -12.80 -11.15
N ALA A 47 -1.99 -12.69 -10.53
CA ALA A 47 -0.84 -13.51 -10.86
C ALA A 47 -0.85 -14.88 -10.16
N PHE A 48 -1.85 -15.15 -9.30
CA PHE A 48 -1.89 -16.32 -8.43
C PHE A 48 -0.66 -16.46 -7.51
N GLY A 49 -0.06 -15.30 -7.17
CA GLY A 49 1.19 -15.24 -6.42
C GLY A 49 2.44 -15.31 -7.29
N TYR A 50 3.54 -14.76 -6.77
CA TYR A 50 4.85 -14.81 -7.42
C TYR A 50 5.78 -15.70 -6.60
N ARG A 51 6.52 -16.58 -7.28
CA ARG A 51 7.57 -17.40 -6.65
C ARG A 51 8.79 -16.59 -6.21
N SER A 52 9.07 -15.48 -6.91
CA SER A 52 10.20 -14.58 -6.63
C SER A 52 9.70 -13.19 -6.31
N PHE A 53 10.11 -12.66 -5.15
CA PHE A 53 9.83 -11.28 -4.77
C PHE A 53 10.46 -10.27 -5.74
N TYR A 54 11.64 -10.60 -6.30
CA TYR A 54 12.30 -9.73 -7.28
C TYR A 54 11.45 -9.55 -8.54
N HIS A 55 10.83 -10.63 -9.04
CA HIS A 55 9.92 -10.55 -10.19
C HIS A 55 8.64 -9.81 -9.85
N PHE A 56 8.10 -10.02 -8.65
CA PHE A 56 6.93 -9.27 -8.17
C PHE A 56 7.21 -7.77 -8.11
N LYS A 57 8.32 -7.37 -7.47
CA LYS A 57 8.76 -5.97 -7.38
C LYS A 57 8.96 -5.36 -8.76
N SER A 58 9.62 -6.07 -9.67
CA SER A 58 9.84 -5.61 -11.05
C SER A 58 8.52 -5.39 -11.79
N ARG A 59 7.53 -6.29 -11.62
CA ARG A 59 6.20 -6.13 -12.22
C ARG A 59 5.46 -4.92 -11.66
N ILE A 60 5.49 -4.72 -10.34
CA ILE A 60 4.88 -3.55 -9.69
C ILE A 60 5.46 -2.26 -10.26
N LEU A 61 6.79 -2.14 -10.29
CA LEU A 61 7.47 -0.95 -10.78
C LEU A 61 7.16 -0.66 -12.24
N MET A 62 7.08 -1.70 -13.08
CA MET A 62 6.70 -1.56 -14.48
C MET A 62 5.25 -1.08 -14.64
N ILE A 63 4.30 -1.63 -13.88
CA ILE A 63 2.88 -1.22 -13.94
C ILE A 63 2.68 0.21 -13.42
N GLN A 64 3.45 0.64 -12.43
CA GLN A 64 3.41 2.01 -11.92
C GLN A 64 4.21 2.99 -12.80
N ASN A 65 4.79 2.53 -13.92
CA ASN A 65 5.67 3.32 -14.78
C ASN A 65 6.87 3.95 -14.05
N LEU A 66 7.33 3.32 -12.97
CA LEU A 66 8.45 3.78 -12.13
C LEU A 66 9.81 3.24 -12.62
N THR A 67 9.80 2.33 -13.59
CA THR A 67 11.01 1.79 -14.21
C THR A 67 10.82 1.72 -15.71
N LYS A 68 11.85 2.13 -16.47
CA LYS A 68 11.90 1.88 -17.91
C LYS A 68 12.32 0.43 -18.15
N PRO A 69 11.72 -0.27 -19.14
CA PRO A 69 12.22 -1.57 -19.54
C PRO A 69 13.69 -1.44 -19.95
N LYS A 70 14.54 -2.39 -19.52
CA LYS A 70 15.92 -2.43 -20.01
C LYS A 70 15.87 -2.67 -21.51
N THR A 71 16.23 -1.67 -22.30
CA THR A 71 16.38 -1.83 -23.75
C THR A 71 17.53 -2.79 -23.98
N LYS A 72 17.25 -4.00 -24.47
CA LYS A 72 18.29 -4.80 -25.11
C LYS A 72 18.60 -4.08 -26.42
N ILE A 73 19.74 -3.42 -26.51
CA ILE A 73 20.31 -3.08 -27.80
C ILE A 73 20.61 -4.43 -28.44
N LEU A 74 19.75 -4.86 -29.37
CA LEU A 74 20.11 -5.90 -30.32
C LEU A 74 21.23 -5.27 -31.16
N ALA A 75 22.48 -5.56 -30.79
CA ALA A 75 23.59 -5.31 -31.67
C ALA A 75 23.36 -6.20 -32.90
N ALA A 76 23.05 -5.54 -34.02
CA ALA A 76 23.00 -6.17 -35.34
C ALA A 76 24.40 -6.60 -35.77
#